data_AF-A0A257AVY4-F1
#
_entry.id   AF-A0A257AVY4-F1
#
_cell.length_a   1.000
_cell.length_b   1.000
_cell.length_c   1.000
_cell.angle_alpha   90.00
_cell.angle_beta   90.00
_cell.angle_gamma   90.00
#
_symmetry.space_group_name_H-M   'P 1'
#
loop_
_entity.id
_entity.type
_entity.pdbx_description
1 polymer ?
#
loop_
_entity_poly.entity_id
_entity_poly.type
_entity_poly.pdbx_seq_one_letter_code
_entity_poly.pdbx_strand_id
1 'polypeptide(L)'
;ARPGEPPPRPFAEVIKDAKEIKGYFTLWQKDERTWLEIRNDQLEQPFFFAYSLASGLGERFFLPGLMGSEQVALFKRAGNSVQLIAKNLRVRAPAGTPLET
;
A
#
# COMPACT_ATOMS: atom_id res chain seq x y z
N ALA A 1 17.41 -0.18 -5.88
CA ALA A 1 17.77 0.31 -4.54
C ALA A 1 18.46 1.65 -4.71
N ARG A 2 18.16 2.66 -3.88
CA ARG A 2 18.99 3.87 -3.89
C ARG A 2 20.40 3.49 -3.41
N PRO A 3 21.48 4.00 -4.02
CA PRO A 3 22.83 3.73 -3.55
C PRO A 3 22.95 4.22 -2.09
N GLY A 4 23.32 3.32 -1.16
CA GLY A 4 23.55 3.65 0.26
C GLY A 4 22.46 3.26 1.25
N GLU A 5 21.34 2.66 0.82
CA GLU A 5 20.32 2.19 1.77
C GLU A 5 20.75 0.85 2.41
N PRO A 6 20.78 0.75 3.76
CA PRO A 6 21.12 -0.50 4.44
C PRO A 6 20.14 -1.62 4.03
N PRO A 7 20.60 -2.89 4.06
CA PRO A 7 19.73 -4.01 3.72
C PRO A 7 18.48 -4.02 4.62
N PRO A 8 17.31 -4.44 4.09
CA PRO A 8 16.09 -4.50 4.88
C PRO A 8 16.28 -5.45 6.06
N ARG A 9 15.75 -5.05 7.23
CA ARG A 9 15.78 -5.88 8.44
C ARG A 9 15.03 -7.20 8.21
N PRO A 10 15.48 -8.31 8.81
CA PRO A 10 14.76 -9.58 8.73
C PRO A 10 13.32 -9.45 9.25
N PHE A 11 12.37 -10.11 8.56
CA PHE A 11 10.95 -10.05 8.92
C PHE A 11 10.69 -10.40 10.38
N ALA A 12 11.28 -11.50 10.87
CA ALA A 12 11.12 -11.97 12.25
C ALA A 12 11.60 -10.95 13.30
N GLU A 13 12.57 -10.11 12.96
CA GLU A 13 13.04 -9.03 13.85
C GLU A 13 12.03 -7.86 13.87
N VAL A 14 11.47 -7.51 12.71
CA VAL A 14 10.49 -6.42 12.58
C VAL A 14 9.20 -6.71 13.34
N ILE A 15 8.71 -7.94 13.26
CA ILE A 15 7.45 -8.35 13.90
C ILE A 15 7.63 -8.88 15.34
N LYS A 16 8.85 -8.84 15.89
CA LYS A 16 9.10 -9.36 17.23
C LYS A 16 8.24 -8.63 18.27
N ASP A 17 7.51 -9.39 19.07
CA ASP A 17 6.54 -8.91 20.06
C ASP A 17 5.37 -8.08 19.49
N ALA A 18 5.18 -8.08 18.17
CA ALA A 18 4.04 -7.44 17.55
C ALA A 18 2.79 -8.34 17.64
N LYS A 19 1.64 -7.72 17.83
CA LYS A 19 0.34 -8.39 17.78
C LYS A 19 -0.03 -8.66 16.32
N GLU A 20 -0.28 -9.92 15.99
CA GLU A 20 -0.85 -10.33 14.71
C GLU A 20 -2.34 -9.98 14.65
N ILE A 21 -2.76 -9.32 13.58
CA ILE A 21 -4.15 -9.00 13.27
C ILE A 21 -4.44 -9.56 11.88
N LYS A 22 -5.21 -10.65 11.83
CA LYS A 22 -5.55 -11.34 10.58
C LYS A 22 -6.65 -10.59 9.83
N GLY A 23 -6.50 -10.48 8.52
CA GLY A 23 -7.43 -9.81 7.62
C GLY A 23 -7.13 -10.17 6.16
N TYR A 24 -7.65 -9.38 5.21
CA TYR A 24 -7.30 -9.54 3.80
C TYR A 24 -5.79 -9.40 3.57
N PHE A 25 -5.18 -8.45 4.28
CA PHE A 25 -3.76 -8.45 4.59
C PHE A 25 -3.57 -8.68 6.08
N THR A 26 -2.51 -9.39 6.45
CA THR A 26 -2.12 -9.52 7.86
C THR A 26 -1.47 -8.21 8.28
N LEU A 27 -1.90 -7.66 9.41
CA LEU A 27 -1.29 -6.51 10.05
C LEU A 27 -0.53 -6.97 11.28
N TRP A 28 0.62 -6.35 11.51
CA TRP A 28 1.40 -6.52 12.73
C TRP A 28 1.43 -5.18 13.45
N GLN A 29 0.97 -5.15 14.70
CA GLN A 29 0.92 -3.91 15.48
C GLN A 29 1.82 -4.01 16.72
N LYS A 30 2.70 -3.04 16.91
CA LYS A 30 3.53 -2.89 18.11
C LYS A 30 3.59 -1.42 18.48
N ASP A 31 3.15 -1.09 19.69
CA ASP A 31 3.00 0.28 20.16
C ASP A 31 2.20 1.12 19.13
N GLU A 32 2.76 2.23 18.64
CA GLU A 32 2.14 3.10 17.63
C GLU A 32 2.46 2.69 16.18
N ARG A 33 3.20 1.59 15.98
CA ARG A 33 3.62 1.13 14.65
C ARG A 33 2.70 0.02 14.17
N THR A 34 2.25 0.16 12.93
CA THR A 34 1.50 -0.88 12.23
C THR A 34 2.24 -1.22 10.93
N TRP A 35 2.57 -2.50 10.76
CA TRP A 35 3.15 -3.03 9.55
C TRP A 35 2.13 -3.85 8.78
N LEU A 36 2.21 -3.77 7.46
CA LEU A 36 1.43 -4.59 6.54
C LEU A 36 2.32 -5.74 6.07
N GLU A 37 1.87 -6.97 6.26
CA GLU A 37 2.51 -8.14 5.66
C GLU A 37 2.04 -8.28 4.22
N ILE A 38 3.01 -8.35 3.30
CA ILE A 38 2.76 -8.52 1.88
C ILE A 38 3.47 -9.80 1.46
N ARG A 39 2.68 -10.85 1.22
CA ARG A 39 3.21 -12.12 0.72
C ARG A 39 3.43 -12.06 -0.78
N ASN A 40 4.29 -12.94 -1.30
CA ASN A 40 4.62 -12.95 -2.72
C ASN A 40 3.41 -13.25 -3.61
N ASP A 41 2.45 -14.06 -3.13
CA ASP A 41 1.17 -14.35 -3.81
C ASP A 41 0.20 -13.16 -3.84
N GLN A 42 0.47 -12.11 -3.06
CA GLN A 42 -0.34 -10.88 -3.02
C GLN A 42 0.27 -9.74 -3.83
N LEU A 43 1.47 -9.93 -4.39
CA LEU A 43 2.07 -8.99 -5.32
C LEU A 43 1.37 -9.09 -6.68
N GLU A 44 1.25 -7.95 -7.34
CA GLU A 44 0.60 -7.78 -8.65
C GLU A 44 -0.87 -8.22 -8.71
N GLN A 45 -1.44 -8.59 -7.56
CA GLN A 45 -2.84 -8.92 -7.40
C GLN A 45 -3.68 -7.66 -7.17
N PRO A 46 -4.65 -7.35 -8.06
CA PRO A 46 -5.52 -6.21 -7.87
C PRO A 46 -6.46 -6.40 -6.68
N PHE A 47 -6.61 -5.36 -5.87
CA PHE A 47 -7.57 -5.28 -4.78
C PHE A 47 -8.25 -3.91 -4.76
N PHE A 48 -9.44 -3.84 -4.16
CA PHE A 48 -10.14 -2.57 -3.99
C PHE A 48 -9.56 -1.84 -2.78
N PHE A 49 -9.09 -0.60 -2.99
CA PHE A 49 -8.54 0.26 -1.95
C PHE A 49 -9.42 1.49 -1.80
N ALA A 50 -10.00 1.66 -0.62
CA ALA A 50 -10.70 2.86 -0.19
C ALA A 50 -10.24 3.20 1.22
N TYR A 51 -10.19 4.50 1.55
CA TYR A 51 -9.79 4.95 2.88
C TYR A 51 -10.73 6.03 3.40
N SER A 52 -10.79 6.17 4.72
CA SER A 52 -11.48 7.26 5.39
C SER A 52 -10.61 7.84 6.50
N LEU A 53 -10.84 9.10 6.85
CA LEU A 53 -10.17 9.75 7.96
C LEU A 53 -10.96 9.51 9.25
N ALA A 54 -10.41 8.70 10.16
CA ALA A 54 -11.03 8.47 11.47
C ALA A 54 -11.02 9.74 12.34
N SER A 55 -9.97 10.55 12.23
CA SER A 55 -9.81 11.85 12.89
C SER A 55 -9.32 12.89 11.89
N GLY A 56 -9.63 14.15 12.16
CA GLY A 56 -9.25 15.28 11.32
C GLY A 56 -8.39 16.29 12.07
N LEU A 57 -7.66 17.10 11.32
CA LEU A 57 -6.92 18.25 11.84
C LEU A 57 -7.78 19.52 11.91
N GLY A 58 -8.98 19.50 11.28
CA GLY A 58 -9.89 20.65 11.24
C GLY A 58 -9.53 21.70 10.18
N GLU A 59 -8.48 21.46 9.39
CA GLU A 59 -7.95 22.39 8.40
C GLU A 59 -7.58 21.66 7.10
N ARG A 60 -7.47 22.40 5.99
CA ARG A 60 -7.07 21.87 4.66
C ARG A 60 -7.88 20.64 4.21
N PHE A 61 -9.16 20.60 4.54
CA PHE A 61 -10.07 19.47 4.27
C PHE A 61 -9.69 18.15 4.99
N PHE A 62 -8.82 18.17 6.01
CA PHE A 62 -8.63 17.05 6.93
C PHE A 62 -9.71 17.06 8.00
N LEU A 63 -10.92 16.64 7.61
CA LEU A 63 -12.09 16.59 8.49
C LEU A 63 -12.34 15.15 8.97
N PRO A 64 -12.78 14.94 10.23
CA PRO A 64 -13.16 13.62 10.72
C PRO A 64 -14.31 13.04 9.88
N GLY A 65 -14.25 11.75 9.58
CA GLY A 65 -15.27 11.04 8.81
C GLY A 65 -15.22 11.29 7.29
N LEU A 66 -14.26 12.07 6.80
CA LEU A 66 -14.14 12.30 5.35
C LEU A 66 -13.72 11.00 4.65
N MET A 67 -14.53 10.58 3.68
CA MET A 67 -14.17 9.48 2.78
C MET A 67 -13.19 9.98 1.73
N GLY A 68 -12.09 9.25 1.59
CA GLY A 68 -11.04 9.51 0.62
C GLY A 68 -11.38 9.00 -0.78
N SER A 69 -10.36 8.92 -1.62
CA SER A 69 -10.50 8.30 -2.93
C SER A 69 -10.57 6.77 -2.84
N GLU A 70 -11.18 6.19 -3.86
CA GLU A 70 -11.22 4.76 -4.09
C GLU A 70 -10.52 4.41 -5.41
N GLN A 71 -9.81 3.28 -5.42
CA GLN A 71 -9.05 2.83 -6.58
C GLN A 71 -8.88 1.32 -6.55
N VAL A 72 -8.84 0.71 -7.73
CA VAL A 72 -8.28 -0.64 -7.86
C VAL A 72 -6.78 -0.49 -7.79
N ALA A 73 -6.16 -1.03 -6.74
CA ALA A 73 -4.73 -0.93 -6.51
C ALA A 73 -4.07 -2.31 -6.53
N LEU A 74 -2.74 -2.34 -6.68
CA LEU A 74 -1.93 -3.53 -6.52
C LEU A 74 -0.60 -3.17 -5.87
N PHE A 75 0.01 -4.13 -5.19
CA PHE A 75 1.38 -4.00 -4.72
C PHE A 75 2.35 -4.48 -5.78
N LYS A 76 3.38 -3.69 -6.10
CA LYS A 76 4.45 -4.09 -7.02
C LYS A 76 5.81 -3.92 -6.34
N ARG A 77 6.64 -4.95 -6.41
CA ARG A 77 8.03 -4.86 -5.91
C ARG A 77 8.90 -4.17 -6.97
N ALA A 78 9.55 -3.08 -6.60
CA ALA A 78 10.46 -2.31 -7.44
C ALA A 78 11.85 -2.26 -6.80
N GLY A 79 12.69 -3.24 -7.11
CA GLY A 79 13.98 -3.41 -6.45
C GLY A 79 13.82 -3.76 -4.97
N ASN A 80 14.17 -2.83 -4.07
CA ASN A 80 14.07 -3.02 -2.62
C ASN A 80 12.82 -2.37 -2.00
N SER A 81 11.99 -1.68 -2.78
CA SER A 81 10.76 -1.05 -2.30
C SER A 81 9.53 -1.78 -2.80
N VAL A 82 8.43 -1.61 -2.07
CA VAL A 82 7.09 -1.99 -2.52
C VAL A 82 6.33 -0.72 -2.85
N GLN A 83 5.74 -0.67 -4.03
CA GLN A 83 4.89 0.41 -4.49
C GLN A 83 3.43 0.00 -4.42
N LEU A 84 2.57 0.89 -3.93
CA LEU A 84 1.13 0.80 -4.09
C LEU A 84 0.76 1.49 -5.40
N ILE A 85 0.35 0.73 -6.41
CA ILE A 85 0.05 1.23 -7.75
C ILE A 85 -1.46 1.29 -7.93
N ALA A 86 -1.98 2.47 -8.22
CA ALA A 86 -3.35 2.65 -8.68
C ALA A 86 -3.48 2.25 -10.15
N LYS A 87 -4.35 1.29 -10.48
CA LYS A 87 -4.64 0.94 -11.88
C LYS A 87 -5.51 2.02 -12.52
N ASN A 88 -5.04 2.53 -13.66
CA ASN A 88 -5.89 3.35 -14.51
C ASN A 88 -6.90 2.46 -15.24
N LEU A 89 -8.17 2.55 -14.82
CA LEU A 89 -9.28 1.85 -15.47
C LEU A 89 -10.13 2.78 -16.35
N ARG A 90 -9.85 4.09 -16.36
CA ARG A 90 -10.69 5.12 -16.99
C ARG A 90 -10.24 5.44 -18.41
N VAL A 91 -8.95 5.32 -18.69
CA VAL A 91 -8.36 5.70 -19.98
C VAL A 91 -7.53 4.54 -20.49
N ARG A 92 -7.85 4.07 -21.70
CA ARG A 92 -6.97 3.20 -22.48
C ARG A 92 -6.48 3.99 -23.69
N ALA A 93 -5.20 3.82 -24.03
CA ALA A 93 -4.68 4.35 -25.26
C ALA A 93 -5.33 3.61 -26.46
N PRO A 94 -5.66 4.30 -27.56
CA PRO A 94 -6.09 3.65 -28.79
C PRO A 94 -5.03 2.66 -29.29
N ALA A 95 -5.47 1.55 -29.86
CA ALA A 95 -4.58 0.55 -30.43
C ALA A 95 -3.65 1.16 -31.49
N GLY A 96 -2.36 0.81 -31.44
CA GLY A 96 -1.33 1.31 -32.36
C GLY A 96 -0.72 2.66 -31.98
N THR A 97 -1.01 3.19 -30.79
CA THR A 97 -0.36 4.40 -30.29
C THR A 97 0.86 4.07 -29.42
N PRO A 98 1.88 4.96 -29.34
CA PRO A 98 3.06 4.74 -28.49
C PRO A 98 2.76 4.61 -26.99
N LEU A 99 1.54 4.93 -26.59
CA LEU A 99 1.04 4.88 -25.21
C LEU A 99 0.22 3.61 -24.93
N GLU A 100 0.14 2.68 -25.88
CA GLU A 100 -0.45 1.36 -25.64
C GLU A 100 0.37 0.63 -24.56
N THR A 101 -0.28 0.30 -23.44
CA THR A 101 0.33 -0.33 -22.25
C THR A 101 -0.51 -1.49 -21.75
#